data_AF-A0A381RRL2-F1
#
_entry.id   AF-A0A381RRL2-F1
#
_cell.length_a   1.000
_cell.length_b   1.000
_cell.length_c   1.000
_cell.angle_alpha   90.00
_cell.angle_beta   90.00
_cell.angle_gamma   90.00
#
_symmetry.space_group_name_H-M   'P 1'
#
loop_
_entity.id
_entity.type
_entity.pdbx_description
1 polymer ?
#
loop_
_entity_poly.entity_id
_entity_poly.type
_entity_poly.pdbx_seq_one_letter_code
_entity_poly.pdbx_strand_id
1 'polypeptide(L)' 'MNRLQTLMLNHPLISIAIIMPFALIFVFAILDIIFTLVLPVLIALWLSGWVYTSIIGRSIRQYVYEPFWFMRL' A
#
# COMPACT_ATOMS: atom_id res chain seq x y z
N MET A 1 -33.68 -23.42 -4.55
CA MET A 1 -32.71 -22.50 -5.19
C MET A 1 -33.09 -21.07 -4.81
N ASN A 2 -32.13 -20.25 -4.38
CA ASN A 2 -32.41 -18.90 -3.86
C ASN A 2 -32.74 -17.95 -5.01
N ARG A 3 -33.86 -17.21 -4.91
CA ARG A 3 -34.33 -16.29 -5.97
C ARG A 3 -33.30 -15.23 -6.36
N LEU A 4 -32.48 -14.78 -5.40
CA LEU A 4 -31.34 -13.89 -5.64
C LEU A 4 -30.30 -14.50 -6.57
N GLN A 5 -29.95 -15.77 -6.34
CA GLN A 5 -28.97 -16.48 -7.16
C GLN A 5 -29.47 -16.67 -8.58
N THR A 6 -30.76 -16.98 -8.76
CA THR A 6 -31.39 -17.07 -10.07
C THR A 6 -31.42 -15.73 -10.81
N LEU A 7 -31.66 -14.62 -10.09
CA LEU A 7 -31.61 -13.27 -10.67
C LEU A 7 -30.18 -12.88 -11.11
N MET A 8 -29.17 -13.23 -10.30
CA MET A 8 -27.77 -12.97 -10.64
C MET A 8 -27.29 -13.75 -11.87
N LEU A 9 -27.75 -14.98 -12.04
CA LEU A 9 -27.44 -15.80 -13.21
C LEU A 9 -28.18 -15.34 -14.47
N ASN A 10 -29.42 -14.87 -14.34
CA ASN A 10 -30.23 -14.42 -15.48
C ASN A 10 -29.86 -13.01 -15.95
N HIS A 11 -29.42 -12.13 -15.05
CA HIS A 11 -29.04 -10.75 -15.36
C HIS A 11 -27.68 -10.38 -14.73
N PRO A 12 -26.58 -10.91 -15.27
CA PRO A 12 -25.24 -10.75 -14.69
C PRO A 12 -24.77 -9.30 -14.68
N LEU A 13 -25.00 -8.54 -15.76
CA LEU A 13 -24.57 -7.13 -15.86
C LEU A 13 -25.27 -6.23 -14.83
N ILE A 14 -26.58 -6.41 -14.64
CA ILE A 14 -27.36 -5.64 -13.66
C ILE A 14 -26.88 -5.94 -12.24
N SER A 15 -26.61 -7.21 -11.97
CA SER A 15 -26.12 -7.65 -10.66
C SER A 15 -24.73 -7.08 -10.36
N ILE A 16 -23.82 -7.07 -11.35
CA ILE A 16 -22.51 -6.42 -11.22
C ILE A 16 -22.67 -4.93 -10.97
N ALA A 17 -23.53 -4.24 -11.72
CA ALA A 17 -23.75 -2.80 -11.55
C ALA A 17 -24.25 -2.45 -10.14
N ILE A 18 -25.08 -3.31 -9.54
CA ILE A 18 -25.60 -3.12 -8.17
C ILE A 18 -24.50 -3.38 -7.12
N ILE A 19 -23.64 -4.37 -7.31
CA ILE A 19 -22.57 -4.73 -6.36
C ILE A 19 -21.36 -3.78 -6.47
N MET A 20 -21.11 -3.26 -7.68
CA MET A 20 -19.98 -2.40 -8.02
C MET A 20 -19.76 -1.23 -7.04
N PRO A 21 -20.76 -0.41 -6.65
CA PRO A 21 -20.51 0.69 -5.71
C PRO A 21 -19.97 0.22 -4.35
N PHE A 22 -20.39 -0.94 -3.85
CA PHE A 22 -19.89 -1.49 -2.59
C PHE A 22 -18.45 -1.99 -2.73
N ALA A 23 -18.15 -2.67 -3.83
CA ALA A 23 -16.79 -3.08 -4.14
C ALA A 23 -15.86 -1.87 -4.33
N LEU A 24 -16.36 -0.79 -4.94
CA LEU A 24 -15.62 0.45 -5.15
C LEU A 24 -15.24 1.13 -3.83
N ILE A 25 -16.18 1.24 -2.89
CA ILE A 25 -15.91 1.78 -1.54
C ILE A 25 -14.82 0.96 -0.85
N PHE A 26 -14.89 -0.36 -0.94
CA PHE A 26 -13.91 -1.25 -0.34
C PHE A 26 -12.51 -1.05 -0.92
N VAL A 27 -12.40 -0.96 -2.25
CA VAL A 27 -11.13 -0.67 -2.93
C VAL A 27 -10.57 0.67 -2.51
N PHE A 28 -11.40 1.72 -2.46
CA PHE A 28 -10.95 3.04 -2.03
C PHE A 28 -10.47 3.06 -0.59
N ALA A 29 -11.13 2.36 0.33
CA ALA A 29 -10.68 2.28 1.72
C ALA A 29 -9.29 1.63 1.85
N ILE A 30 -9.02 0.57 1.09
CA ILE A 30 -7.70 -0.08 1.07
C ILE A 30 -6.65 0.87 0.49
N LEU A 31 -6.95 1.52 -0.64
CA LEU A 31 -6.02 2.46 -1.27
C LEU A 31 -5.72 3.65 -0.37
N ASP A 32 -6.72 4.18 0.33
CA ASP A 32 -6.53 5.28 1.28
C ASP A 32 -5.54 4.90 2.38
N ILE A 33 -5.68 3.71 2.99
CA ILE A 33 -4.71 3.24 3.98
C ILE A 33 -3.30 3.15 3.39
N ILE A 34 -3.17 2.68 2.15
CA ILE A 34 -1.87 2.57 1.48
C ILE A 34 -1.25 3.95 1.25
N PHE A 35 -2.02 4.90 0.70
CA PHE A 35 -1.50 6.21 0.34
C PHE A 35 -1.34 7.17 1.53
N THR A 36 -2.19 7.04 2.55
CA THR A 36 -2.22 7.94 3.70
C THR A 36 -1.32 7.46 4.85
N LEU A 37 -1.06 6.15 4.95
CA LEU A 37 -0.21 5.60 6.01
C LEU A 37 1.03 4.88 5.48
N VAL A 38 0.86 3.88 4.62
CA VAL A 38 1.98 3.01 4.21
C VAL A 38 3.02 3.79 3.41
N LEU A 39 2.58 4.54 2.41
CA LEU A 39 3.46 5.29 1.52
C LEU A 39 4.25 6.38 2.27
N PRO A 40 3.64 7.24 3.12
CA PRO A 40 4.38 8.21 3.91
C PRO A 40 5.41 7.58 4.86
N VAL A 41 5.08 6.46 5.50
CA VAL A 41 6.01 5.75 6.39
C VAL A 41 7.23 5.24 5.60
N LEU A 42 7.01 4.62 4.43
CA LEU A 42 8.11 4.16 3.58
C LEU A 42 9.01 5.31 3.11
N ILE A 43 8.41 6.44 2.71
CA ILE A 43 9.16 7.64 2.31
C ILE A 43 9.96 8.19 3.50
N ALA A 44 9.36 8.27 4.68
CA ALA A 44 10.03 8.74 5.89
C ALA A 44 11.22 7.85 6.26
N LEU A 45 11.05 6.52 6.20
CA LEU A 45 12.14 5.56 6.43
C LEU A 45 13.26 5.74 5.41
N TRP A 46 12.92 5.85 4.13
CA TRP A 46 13.92 6.10 3.09
C TRP A 46 14.68 7.41 3.35
N LEU A 47 13.96 8.51 3.56
CA LEU A 47 14.54 9.83 3.83
C LEU A 47 15.40 9.84 5.10
N SER A 48 15.00 9.10 6.13
CA SER A 48 15.76 8.98 7.38
C SER A 48 17.16 8.41 7.15
N GLY A 49 17.32 7.46 6.22
CA GLY A 49 18.62 6.92 5.83
C GLY A 49 19.54 7.97 5.20
N TRP A 50 18.97 8.85 4.37
CA TRP A 50 19.70 9.99 3.78
C TRP A 50 20.10 11.01 4.84
N VAL A 51 19.18 11.37 5.75
CA VAL A 51 19.46 12.31 6.84
C VAL A 51 20.54 11.75 7.77
N TYR A 52 20.43 10.48 8.17
CA TYR A 52 21.40 9.81 9.04
C TYR A 52 22.81 9.76 8.43
N THR A 53 22.91 9.38 7.14
CA THR A 53 24.20 9.34 6.43
C THR A 53 24.80 10.73 6.27
N SER A 54 23.97 11.75 6.02
CA SER A 54 24.42 13.14 5.94
C SER A 54 24.96 13.68 7.28
N ILE A 55 24.35 13.31 8.41
CA ILE A 55 24.81 13.76 9.74
C ILE A 55 26.15 13.11 10.12
N ILE A 56 26.33 11.82 9.80
CA ILE A 56 27.55 11.07 10.15
C ILE A 56 28.72 11.37 9.19
N GLY A 57 28.48 12.14 8.12
CA GLY A 57 29.51 12.50 7.14
C GLY A 57 30.04 11.31 6.33
N ARG A 58 29.31 10.19 6.29
CA ARG A 58 29.66 9.01 5.50
C ARG A 58 28.97 9.05 4.14
N SER A 59 29.68 8.60 3.10
CA SER A 59 29.12 8.61 1.74
C SER A 59 27.89 7.70 1.66
N ILE A 60 26.84 8.16 0.94
CA ILE A 60 25.64 7.38 0.58
C ILE A 60 25.99 5.98 0.02
N ARG A 61 27.17 5.82 -0.57
CA ARG A 61 27.71 4.56 -1.06
C ARG A 61 27.73 3.47 0.03
N GLN A 62 28.11 3.79 1.27
CA GLN A 62 28.12 2.79 2.36
C GLN A 62 26.72 2.33 2.77
N TYR A 63 25.70 3.19 2.71
CA TYR A 63 24.31 2.80 3.02
C TYR A 63 23.72 1.85 1.95
N VAL A 64 24.15 2.00 0.69
CA VAL A 64 23.70 1.14 -0.42
C VAL A 64 24.39 -0.23 -0.41
N TYR A 65 25.68 -0.30 -0.02
CA TYR A 65 26.43 -1.56 0.01
C TYR A 65 26.33 -2.30 1.37
N GLU A 66 26.06 -1.61 2.48
CA GLU A 66 25.88 -2.21 3.81
C GLU A 66 24.68 -1.57 4.58
N PRO A 67 23.43 -1.84 4.14
CA PRO A 67 22.23 -1.17 4.67
C PRO A 67 21.86 -1.50 6.12
N PHE A 68 22.57 -2.42 6.79
CA PHE A 68 22.34 -2.79 8.20
C PHE A 68 23.59 -2.69 9.07
N TRP A 69 24.60 -1.92 8.64
CA TRP A 69 25.86 -1.79 9.38
C TRP A 69 25.69 -1.32 10.85
N PHE A 70 24.63 -0.58 11.13
CA PHE A 70 24.26 -0.09 12.48
C PHE A 70 23.73 -1.16 13.44
N MET A 71 23.38 -2.36 12.97
CA MET A 71 23.00 -3.50 13.84
C MET A 71 24.22 -4.30 14.35
N ARG A 72 25.44 -3.90 13.96
CA ARG A 72 26.68 -4.59 14.33
C ARG A 72 27.31 -4.07 15.63
N LEU A 73 26.62 -3.18 16.34
CA LEU A 73 26.99 -2.66 17.66
C LEU A 73 26.44 -3.58 18.77
#